data_AF-A0A935HPM5-F1
#
_entry.id   AF-A0A935HPM5-F1
#
_cell.length_a   1.000
_cell.length_b   1.000
_cell.length_c   1.000
_cell.angle_alpha   90.00
_cell.angle_beta   90.00
_cell.angle_gamma   90.00
#
_symmetry.space_group_name_H-M   'P 1'
#
loop_
_entity.id
_entity.type
_entity.pdbx_description
1 polymer ?
#
loop_
_entity_poly.entity_id
_entity_poly.type
_entity_poly.pdbx_seq_one_letter_code
_entity_poly.pdbx_strand_id
1 'polypeptide(L)'
;MPISRNRLIVVALVATHALLLLAYTLPQSWVPTRLQGVAQRYVRPLFHQQWNLFAPDPPLCACSIEVGLSDGIWQPIISPQEHYLVRRMARPLADHIHDRNQHGDTVVMPVLAQALRRLTRDLEHPSTVRFRSVSRCVVDPAHPEGRSLEIIELVLP
;
A
#
# COMPACT_ATOMS: atom_id res chain seq x y z
N MET A 1 -12.52 -23.95 46.29
CA MET A 1 -13.10 -24.54 45.07
C MET A 1 -11.97 -24.86 44.11
N PRO A 2 -11.79 -26.12 43.65
CA PRO A 2 -10.72 -26.47 42.72
C PRO A 2 -10.92 -25.77 41.38
N ILE A 3 -9.87 -25.17 40.84
CA ILE A 3 -9.87 -24.57 39.50
C ILE A 3 -9.95 -25.69 38.48
N SER A 4 -10.93 -25.64 37.57
CA SER A 4 -11.01 -26.62 36.49
C SER A 4 -9.83 -26.45 35.52
N ARG A 5 -9.32 -27.57 34.98
CA ARG A 5 -8.19 -27.58 34.02
C ARG A 5 -8.39 -26.59 32.86
N ASN A 6 -9.61 -26.47 32.35
CA ASN A 6 -9.92 -25.55 31.25
C ASN A 6 -9.73 -24.07 31.64
N ARG A 7 -10.13 -23.69 32.86
CA ARG A 7 -9.89 -22.33 33.37
C ARG A 7 -8.40 -22.04 33.46
N LEU A 8 -7.60 -23.00 33.92
CA LEU A 8 -6.14 -22.83 34.01
C LEU A 8 -5.50 -22.64 32.64
N ILE A 9 -5.93 -23.40 31.62
CA ILE A 9 -5.44 -23.22 30.24
C ILE A 9 -5.79 -21.83 29.71
N VAL A 10 -7.03 -21.37 29.89
CA VAL A 10 -7.46 -20.03 29.44
C VAL A 10 -6.64 -18.94 30.13
N VAL A 11 -6.46 -19.04 31.45
CA VAL A 11 -5.64 -18.09 32.21
C VAL A 11 -4.20 -18.08 31.70
N ALA A 12 -3.61 -19.25 31.44
CA ALA A 12 -2.25 -19.35 30.91
C ALA A 12 -2.11 -18.73 29.51
N LEU A 13 -3.09 -18.94 28.63
CA LEU A 13 -3.11 -18.33 27.29
C LEU A 13 -3.21 -16.80 27.37
N VAL A 14 -4.12 -16.27 28.19
CA VAL A 14 -4.28 -14.82 28.37
C VAL A 14 -3.02 -14.19 28.97
N ALA A 15 -2.44 -14.83 29.99
CA ALA A 15 -1.21 -14.35 30.62
C ALA A 15 -0.03 -14.35 29.62
N THR A 16 0.09 -15.40 28.80
CA THR A 16 1.13 -15.49 27.76
C THR A 16 0.94 -14.39 26.70
N HIS A 17 -0.29 -14.18 26.24
CA HIS A 17 -0.60 -13.12 25.29
C HIS A 17 -0.26 -11.73 25.84
N ALA A 18 -0.68 -11.43 27.08
CA ALA A 18 -0.38 -10.16 27.73
C ALA A 18 1.13 -9.95 27.93
N LEU A 19 1.87 -10.99 28.30
CA LEU A 19 3.32 -10.94 28.45
C LEU A 19 4.03 -10.68 27.12
N LEU A 20 3.56 -11.29 26.02
CA LEU A 20 4.09 -11.02 24.68
C LEU A 20 3.78 -9.60 24.21
N LEU A 21 2.60 -9.05 24.52
CA LEU A 21 2.28 -7.65 24.23
C LEU A 21 3.18 -6.69 25.02
N LEU A 22 3.37 -6.93 26.31
CA LEU A 22 4.29 -6.13 27.14
C LEU A 22 5.73 -6.20 26.61
N ALA A 23 6.21 -7.39 26.27
CA ALA A 23 7.54 -7.57 25.69
C ALA A 23 7.70 -6.89 24.32
N TYR A 24 6.61 -6.74 23.57
CA TYR A 24 6.60 -6.02 22.29
C TYR A 24 6.66 -4.50 22.47
N THR A 25 6.00 -3.95 23.51
CA THR A 25 5.86 -2.50 23.72
C THR A 25 6.95 -1.88 24.60
N LEU A 26 7.55 -2.64 25.51
CA LEU A 26 8.59 -2.14 26.41
C LEU A 26 9.92 -1.85 25.67
N PRO A 27 10.77 -0.94 26.20
CA PRO A 27 12.08 -0.64 25.64
C PRO A 27 12.94 -1.91 25.48
N GLN A 28 13.73 -2.00 24.39
CA GLN A 28 14.59 -3.15 24.12
C GLN A 28 15.60 -3.42 25.26
N SER A 29 16.01 -2.38 25.99
CA SER A 29 16.90 -2.49 27.15
C SER A 29 16.29 -3.24 28.34
N TRP A 30 14.96 -3.38 28.40
CA TRP A 30 14.25 -4.02 29.51
C TRP A 30 13.84 -5.46 29.20
N VAL A 31 13.89 -5.87 27.92
CA VAL A 31 13.37 -7.15 27.46
C VAL A 31 14.51 -7.98 26.88
N PRO A 32 14.71 -9.25 27.30
CA PRO A 32 15.71 -10.11 26.70
C PRO A 32 15.49 -10.27 25.19
N THR A 33 16.56 -10.18 24.40
CA THR A 33 16.51 -10.17 22.92
C THR A 33 15.73 -11.35 22.34
N ARG A 34 15.85 -12.54 22.93
CA ARG A 34 15.11 -13.74 22.50
C ARG A 34 13.60 -13.58 22.69
N LEU A 35 13.17 -13.09 23.85
CA LEU A 35 11.76 -12.85 24.14
C LEU A 35 11.18 -11.77 23.22
N GLN A 36 11.96 -10.72 22.96
CA GLN A 36 11.55 -9.66 22.04
C GLN A 36 11.39 -10.16 20.60
N GLY A 37 12.28 -11.04 20.12
CA GLY A 37 12.13 -11.67 18.81
C GLY A 37 10.86 -12.54 18.70
N VAL A 38 10.51 -13.28 19.75
CA VAL A 38 9.26 -14.07 19.81
C VAL A 38 8.04 -13.13 19.84
N ALA A 39 8.07 -12.09 20.68
CA ALA A 39 7.01 -11.10 20.77
C ALA A 39 6.78 -10.39 19.43
N GLN A 40 7.83 -9.98 18.72
CA GLN A 40 7.71 -9.36 17.40
C GLN A 40 7.08 -10.30 16.37
N ARG A 41 7.48 -11.59 16.31
CA ARG A 41 6.88 -12.55 15.37
C ARG A 41 5.40 -12.81 15.66
N TYR A 42 5.01 -12.84 16.94
CA TYR A 42 3.64 -13.08 17.35
C TYR A 42 2.73 -11.85 17.16
N VAL A 43 3.18 -10.68 17.66
CA VAL A 43 2.37 -9.46 17.73
C VAL A 43 2.33 -8.72 16.40
N ARG A 44 3.44 -8.65 15.66
CA ARG A 44 3.55 -7.81 14.46
C ARG A 44 2.50 -8.15 13.39
N PRO A 45 2.24 -9.42 13.03
CA PRO A 45 1.19 -9.72 12.04
C PRO A 45 -0.20 -9.29 12.50
N LEU A 46 -0.53 -9.50 13.78
CA LEU A 46 -1.84 -9.17 14.34
C LEU A 46 -2.12 -7.66 14.29
N PHE A 47 -1.13 -6.83 14.63
CA PHE A 47 -1.30 -5.38 14.63
C PHE A 47 -1.02 -4.74 13.28
N HIS A 48 0.05 -5.12 12.57
CA HIS A 48 0.43 -4.48 11.31
C HIS A 48 -0.43 -4.90 10.12
N GLN A 49 -0.99 -6.12 10.10
CA GLN A 49 -1.93 -6.48 9.04
C GLN A 49 -3.30 -5.83 9.29
N GLN A 50 -3.77 -5.79 10.53
CA GLN A 50 -5.09 -5.24 10.86
C GLN A 50 -5.12 -3.71 10.84
N TRP A 51 -4.08 -3.02 11.32
CA TRP A 51 -4.08 -1.55 11.26
C TRP A 51 -4.03 -1.05 9.81
N ASN A 52 -3.26 -1.70 8.93
CA ASN A 52 -3.31 -1.44 7.49
C ASN A 52 -4.64 -1.84 6.80
N LEU A 53 -5.48 -2.64 7.45
CA LEU A 53 -6.83 -2.96 6.98
C LEU A 53 -7.86 -1.91 7.44
N PHE A 54 -7.68 -1.30 8.60
CA PHE A 54 -8.65 -0.36 9.18
C PHE A 54 -8.30 1.12 8.99
N ALA A 55 -7.02 1.46 9.00
CA ALA A 55 -6.49 2.81 8.80
C ALA A 55 -5.11 2.69 8.12
N PRO A 56 -5.07 2.40 6.80
CA PRO A 56 -3.80 2.36 6.09
C PRO A 56 -3.10 3.70 6.29
N ASP A 57 -1.86 3.66 6.77
CA ASP A 57 -1.03 4.86 6.79
C ASP A 57 -1.04 5.44 5.37
N PRO A 58 -1.33 6.76 5.22
CA PRO A 58 -1.28 7.37 3.92
C PRO A 58 0.13 7.16 3.37
N PRO A 59 0.28 6.66 2.13
CA PRO A 59 1.61 6.49 1.58
C PRO A 59 2.38 7.80 1.59
N LEU A 60 3.68 7.68 1.83
CA LEU A 60 4.62 8.77 1.58
C LEU A 60 4.55 9.21 0.10
N CYS A 61 4.34 8.28 -0.82
CA CYS A 61 4.15 8.54 -2.25
C CYS A 61 2.81 8.01 -2.75
N ALA A 62 1.90 8.91 -3.15
CA ALA A 62 0.69 8.52 -3.85
C ALA A 62 0.98 8.41 -5.35
N CYS A 63 0.97 7.19 -5.87
CA CYS A 63 1.17 6.89 -7.29
C CYS A 63 -0.19 6.64 -7.96
N SER A 64 -0.40 7.24 -9.12
CA SER A 64 -1.59 7.02 -9.95
C SER A 64 -1.22 6.99 -11.43
N ILE A 65 -2.02 6.27 -12.21
CA ILE A 65 -1.91 6.25 -13.66
C ILE A 65 -3.05 7.10 -14.20
N GLU A 66 -2.73 8.07 -15.04
CA GLU A 66 -3.70 8.91 -15.71
C GLU A 66 -3.75 8.57 -17.19
N VAL A 67 -4.94 8.68 -17.74
CA VAL A 67 -5.25 8.50 -19.15
C VAL A 67 -5.58 9.85 -19.77
N GLY A 68 -4.94 10.15 -20.89
CA GLY A 68 -5.17 11.35 -21.68
C GLY A 68 -6.23 11.08 -22.73
N LEU A 69 -7.29 11.87 -22.71
CA LEU A 69 -8.37 11.86 -23.69
C LEU A 69 -8.02 12.73 -24.92
N SER A 70 -8.81 12.60 -25.98
CA SER A 70 -8.59 13.30 -27.26
C SER A 70 -8.73 14.83 -27.17
N ASP A 71 -9.44 15.32 -26.15
CA ASP A 71 -9.58 16.75 -25.82
C ASP A 71 -8.39 17.32 -25.03
N GLY A 72 -7.40 16.48 -24.71
CA GLY A 72 -6.22 16.85 -23.92
C GLY A 72 -6.46 16.81 -22.40
N ILE A 73 -7.65 16.41 -21.95
CA ILE A 73 -7.95 16.23 -20.54
C ILE A 73 -7.28 14.95 -20.04
N TRP A 74 -6.63 15.07 -18.88
CA TRP A 74 -6.06 13.94 -18.17
C TRP A 74 -6.94 13.57 -16.99
N GLN A 75 -7.28 12.29 -16.89
CA GLN A 75 -8.08 11.76 -15.79
C GLN A 75 -7.43 10.49 -15.22
N PRO A 76 -7.53 10.24 -13.92
CA PRO A 76 -7.01 9.00 -13.34
C PRO A 76 -7.77 7.80 -13.91
N ILE A 77 -7.03 6.73 -14.25
CA ILE A 77 -7.61 5.50 -14.79
C ILE A 77 -8.58 4.83 -13.80
N ILE A 78 -8.37 5.09 -12.50
CA ILE A 78 -9.25 4.72 -11.41
C ILE A 78 -9.78 6.02 -10.83
N SER A 79 -11.08 6.25 -10.97
CA SER A 79 -11.71 7.46 -10.45
C SER A 79 -11.49 7.58 -8.92
N PRO A 80 -11.26 8.79 -8.38
CA PRO A 80 -11.18 9.01 -6.94
C PRO A 80 -12.47 8.61 -6.20
N GLN A 81 -13.61 8.64 -6.89
CA GLN A 81 -14.92 8.29 -6.35
C GLN A 81 -15.16 6.78 -6.27
N GLU A 82 -14.31 5.96 -6.91
CA GLU A 82 -14.42 4.51 -6.87
C GLU A 82 -14.31 3.93 -5.46
N HIS A 83 -14.87 2.73 -5.29
CA HIS A 83 -14.81 2.03 -4.02
C HIS A 83 -13.36 1.77 -3.59
N TYR A 84 -13.07 1.87 -2.29
CA TYR A 84 -11.69 1.80 -1.78
C TYR A 84 -10.93 0.53 -2.20
N LEU A 85 -11.64 -0.59 -2.37
CA LEU A 85 -11.07 -1.85 -2.84
C LEU A 85 -10.49 -1.72 -4.25
N VAL A 86 -11.19 -1.03 -5.15
CA VAL A 86 -10.74 -0.81 -6.53
C VAL A 86 -9.45 0.02 -6.52
N ARG A 87 -9.43 1.10 -5.74
CA ARG A 87 -8.21 1.91 -5.54
C ARG A 87 -7.05 1.08 -4.97
N ARG A 88 -7.33 0.20 -4.00
CA ARG A 88 -6.33 -0.69 -3.40
C ARG A 88 -5.78 -1.70 -4.40
N MET A 89 -6.61 -2.25 -5.29
CA MET A 89 -6.18 -3.20 -6.32
C MET A 89 -5.32 -2.56 -7.41
N ALA A 90 -5.55 -1.29 -7.73
CA ALA A 90 -4.76 -0.58 -8.75
C ALA A 90 -3.45 0.01 -8.23
N ARG A 91 -3.31 0.17 -6.92
CA ARG A 91 -2.12 0.76 -6.31
C ARG A 91 -0.83 -0.03 -6.60
N PRO A 92 -0.77 -1.37 -6.45
CA PRO A 92 0.43 -2.14 -6.82
C PRO A 92 0.85 -1.94 -8.27
N LEU A 93 -0.13 -1.72 -9.15
CA LEU A 93 0.15 -1.44 -10.55
C LEU A 93 0.80 -0.05 -10.73
N ALA A 94 0.25 1.00 -10.12
CA ALA A 94 0.85 2.33 -10.18
C ALA A 94 2.24 2.37 -9.53
N ASP A 95 2.41 1.65 -8.40
CA ASP A 95 3.69 1.53 -7.70
C ASP A 95 4.73 0.81 -8.58
N HIS A 96 4.34 -0.27 -9.27
CA HIS A 96 5.25 -0.99 -10.16
C HIS A 96 5.71 -0.15 -11.36
N ILE A 97 4.80 0.63 -11.97
CA ILE A 97 5.17 1.55 -13.06
C ILE A 97 6.10 2.66 -12.54
N HIS A 98 5.79 3.23 -11.37
CA HIS A 98 6.60 4.27 -10.77
C HIS A 98 8.02 3.78 -10.47
N ASP A 99 8.17 2.59 -9.88
CA ASP A 99 9.46 1.95 -9.63
C ASP A 99 10.28 1.81 -10.92
N ARG A 100 9.70 1.35 -12.02
CA ARG A 100 10.41 1.26 -13.31
C ARG A 100 10.79 2.62 -13.89
N ASN A 101 9.90 3.59 -13.80
CA ASN A 101 10.18 4.94 -14.27
C ASN A 101 11.36 5.57 -13.51
N GLN A 102 11.49 5.33 -12.21
CA GLN A 102 12.65 5.79 -11.43
C GLN A 102 13.98 5.16 -11.91
N HIS A 103 13.93 4.00 -12.56
CA HIS A 103 15.08 3.35 -13.20
C HIS A 103 15.27 3.77 -14.67
N GLY A 104 14.56 4.80 -15.14
CA GLY A 104 14.66 5.33 -16.50
C GLY A 104 13.88 4.53 -17.55
N ASP A 105 13.05 3.59 -17.13
CA ASP A 105 12.29 2.73 -18.02
C ASP A 105 10.84 3.18 -18.17
N THR A 106 10.59 3.94 -19.22
CA THR A 106 9.28 4.53 -19.53
C THR A 106 8.45 3.65 -20.48
N VAL A 107 9.00 2.53 -20.96
CA VAL A 107 8.31 1.62 -21.89
C VAL A 107 7.56 0.57 -21.09
N VAL A 108 6.24 0.60 -21.20
CA VAL A 108 5.38 -0.33 -20.47
C VAL A 108 5.51 -1.73 -21.07
N MET A 109 5.66 -2.76 -20.24
CA MET A 109 5.69 -4.15 -20.71
C MET A 109 4.46 -4.49 -21.56
N PRO A 110 4.56 -5.30 -22.63
CA PRO A 110 3.42 -5.62 -23.49
C PRO A 110 2.19 -6.16 -22.76
N VAL A 111 2.39 -7.06 -21.78
CA VAL A 111 1.31 -7.61 -20.95
C VAL A 111 0.61 -6.50 -20.16
N LEU A 112 1.38 -5.57 -19.61
CA LEU A 112 0.84 -4.48 -18.83
C LEU A 112 0.15 -3.43 -19.72
N ALA A 113 0.74 -3.09 -20.87
CA ALA A 113 0.14 -2.23 -21.86
C ALA A 113 -1.22 -2.79 -22.33
N GLN A 114 -1.31 -4.12 -22.53
CA GLN A 114 -2.57 -4.77 -22.85
C GLN A 114 -3.60 -4.65 -21.71
N ALA A 115 -3.18 -4.80 -20.45
CA ALA A 115 -4.06 -4.62 -19.30
C ALA A 115 -4.58 -3.18 -19.20
N LEU A 116 -3.71 -2.18 -19.36
CA LEU A 116 -4.09 -0.76 -19.38
C LEU A 116 -5.10 -0.47 -20.49
N ARG A 117 -4.85 -0.96 -21.72
CA ARG A 117 -5.79 -0.84 -22.85
C ARG A 117 -7.15 -1.47 -22.57
N ARG A 118 -7.19 -2.61 -21.85
CA ARG A 118 -8.44 -3.26 -21.46
C ARG A 118 -9.20 -2.47 -20.40
N LEU A 119 -8.48 -1.90 -19.42
CA LEU A 119 -9.07 -1.05 -18.38
C LEU A 119 -9.67 0.25 -18.95
N THR A 120 -9.09 0.78 -20.01
CA THR A 120 -9.60 2.00 -20.67
C THR A 120 -10.59 1.73 -21.79
N ARG A 121 -10.96 0.47 -22.06
CA ARG A 121 -11.83 0.13 -23.20
C ARG A 121 -13.20 0.81 -23.11
N ASP A 122 -13.71 0.95 -21.89
CA ASP A 122 -15.04 1.52 -21.64
C ASP A 122 -15.03 3.05 -21.58
N LEU A 123 -13.85 3.68 -21.68
CA LEU A 123 -13.72 5.12 -21.84
C LEU A 123 -13.96 5.47 -23.31
N GLU A 124 -15.01 6.25 -23.57
CA GLU A 124 -15.47 6.59 -24.92
C GLU A 124 -14.34 7.11 -25.85
N HIS A 125 -14.20 6.49 -27.02
CA HIS A 125 -13.41 6.87 -28.22
C HIS A 125 -11.88 6.65 -28.22
N PRO A 126 -11.40 5.51 -28.77
CA PRO A 126 -9.99 5.17 -28.86
C PRO A 126 -9.45 5.34 -30.29
N SER A 127 -8.74 6.43 -30.57
CA SER A 127 -7.75 6.38 -31.66
C SER A 127 -6.33 6.62 -31.16
N THR A 128 -6.16 7.35 -30.06
CA THR A 128 -4.84 7.58 -29.44
C THR A 128 -4.95 7.81 -27.93
N VAL A 129 -5.16 6.73 -27.18
CA VAL A 129 -5.14 6.81 -25.70
C VAL A 129 -3.70 6.99 -25.24
N ARG A 130 -3.41 8.11 -24.56
CA ARG A 130 -2.10 8.36 -23.94
C ARG A 130 -2.15 8.00 -22.46
N PHE A 131 -1.03 7.57 -21.91
CA PHE A 131 -0.92 7.23 -20.50
C PHE A 131 0.22 8.01 -19.87
N ARG A 132 0.06 8.40 -18.60
CA ARG A 132 1.14 8.97 -17.80
C ARG A 132 1.09 8.42 -16.38
N SER A 133 2.27 8.25 -15.79
CA SER A 133 2.41 8.03 -14.36
C SER A 133 2.48 9.37 -13.66
N VAL A 134 1.77 9.48 -12.53
CA VAL A 134 1.78 10.66 -11.67
C VAL A 134 2.12 10.21 -10.25
N SER A 135 3.18 10.77 -9.69
CA SER A 135 3.63 10.54 -8.31
C SER A 135 3.51 11.83 -7.51
N ARG A 136 2.94 11.71 -6.30
CA ARG A 136 2.86 12.80 -5.30
C ARG A 136 3.50 12.35 -4.01
N CYS A 137 4.78 12.67 -3.85
CA CYS A 137 5.61 12.21 -2.74
C CYS A 137 5.80 13.31 -1.70
N VAL A 138 5.72 12.95 -0.42
CA VAL A 138 6.13 13.81 0.70
C VAL A 138 7.64 14.08 0.58
N VAL A 139 8.02 15.36 0.52
CA VAL A 139 9.42 15.78 0.41
C VAL A 139 10.10 15.77 1.77
N ASP A 140 9.39 16.24 2.79
CA ASP A 140 9.85 16.31 4.18
C ASP A 140 8.84 15.60 5.10
N PRO A 141 9.21 14.49 5.77
CA PRO A 141 8.34 13.82 6.73
C PRO A 141 7.86 14.71 7.88
N ALA A 142 8.58 15.78 8.23
CA ALA A 142 8.15 16.75 9.24
C ALA A 142 7.06 17.71 8.75
N HIS A 143 6.92 17.88 7.43
CA HIS A 143 5.97 18.77 6.76
C HIS A 143 5.21 18.00 5.66
N PRO A 144 4.30 17.07 6.01
CA PRO A 144 3.67 16.14 5.07
C PRO A 144 2.77 16.79 4.01
N GLU A 145 2.41 18.06 4.20
CA GLU A 145 1.76 18.92 3.20
C GLU A 145 2.67 19.26 2.02
N GLY A 146 3.99 19.30 2.24
CA GLY A 146 4.99 19.54 1.22
C GLY A 146 5.17 18.31 0.33
N ARG A 147 4.48 18.30 -0.82
CA ARG A 147 4.56 17.21 -1.79
C ARG A 147 5.18 17.63 -3.11
N SER A 148 6.13 16.84 -3.61
CA SER A 148 6.62 16.95 -4.97
C SER A 148 5.65 16.24 -5.92
N LEU A 149 5.41 16.85 -7.08
CA LEU A 149 4.64 16.27 -8.17
C LEU A 149 5.60 15.90 -9.29
N GLU A 150 5.58 14.65 -9.68
CA GLU A 150 6.32 14.16 -10.83
C GLU A 150 5.35 13.50 -11.82
N ILE A 151 5.53 13.80 -13.10
CA ILE A 151 4.65 13.36 -14.19
C ILE A 151 5.54 12.80 -15.29
N ILE A 152 5.31 11.55 -15.67
CA ILE A 152 6.09 10.84 -16.68
C ILE A 152 5.13 10.22 -17.70
N GLU A 153 5.23 10.64 -18.97
CA GLU A 153 4.45 10.01 -20.05
C GLU A 153 4.96 8.58 -20.31
N LEU A 154 4.02 7.66 -20.43
CA LEU A 154 4.29 6.24 -20.64
C LEU A 154 4.21 5.90 -22.11
N VAL A 155 5.20 5.15 -22.60
CA VAL A 155 5.23 4.65 -23.97
C VAL A 155 4.69 3.22 -23.97
N LEU A 156 3.58 3.00 -24.66
CA LEU A 156 3.02 1.65 -24.82
C LEU A 156 3.50 1.04 -26.14
N PRO A 157 4.02 -0.20 -26.14
CA PRO A 157 4.41 -0.93 -27.34
C PRO A 157 3.21 -1.43 -28.16
#